data_AF-A0A1M5RZL6-F1
#
_entry.id   AF-A0A1M5RZL6-F1
#
_cell.length_a   1.000
_cell.length_b   1.000
_cell.length_c   1.000
_cell.angle_alpha   90.00
_cell.angle_beta   90.00
_cell.angle_gamma   90.00
#
_symmetry.space_group_name_H-M   'P 1'
#
loop_
_entity.id
_entity.type
_entity.pdbx_description
1 polymer ?
#
loop_
_entity_poly.entity_id
_entity_poly.type
_entity_poly.pdbx_seq_one_letter_code
_entity_poly.pdbx_strand_id
1 'polypeptide(L)'
;MNEPDILSRKIRELKDWQSVAWRRIADPLITTIERREIRYHLKESDGELRRYLAMMSERLRFRPGPPEEVGDSLAQLEFRLLG
;
A
#
# COMPACT_ATOMS: atom_id res chain seq x y z
N MET A 1 -14.23 -5.19 15.65
CA MET A 1 -13.36 -4.87 14.50
C MET A 1 -13.58 -3.41 14.20
N ASN A 2 -12.55 -2.59 14.33
CA ASN A 2 -12.70 -1.15 14.21
C ASN A 2 -12.52 -0.73 12.74
N GLU A 3 -13.09 0.41 12.37
CA GLU A 3 -12.97 0.96 11.02
C GLU A 3 -11.52 1.07 10.48
N PRO A 4 -10.47 1.43 11.26
CA PRO A 4 -9.08 1.35 10.80
C PRO A 4 -8.60 -0.06 10.48
N ASP A 5 -9.09 -1.09 11.17
CA ASP A 5 -8.73 -2.49 10.90
C ASP A 5 -9.32 -2.93 9.55
N ILE A 6 -10.54 -2.46 9.25
CA ILE A 6 -11.22 -2.72 7.98
C ILE A 6 -10.46 -2.07 6.83
N LEU A 7 -10.07 -0.80 6.96
CA LEU A 7 -9.27 -0.12 5.93
C LEU A 7 -7.91 -0.79 5.72
N SER A 8 -7.21 -1.15 6.80
CA SER A 8 -5.91 -1.82 6.72
C SER A 8 -6.03 -3.16 6.00
N ARG A 9 -7.07 -3.94 6.31
CA ARG A 9 -7.38 -5.19 5.63
C ARG A 9 -7.67 -4.96 4.14
N LYS A 10 -8.47 -3.95 3.79
CA LYS A 10 -8.80 -3.63 2.39
C LYS A 10 -7.58 -3.21 1.58
N ILE A 11 -6.72 -2.38 2.15
CA ILE A 11 -5.45 -1.99 1.53
C ILE A 11 -4.56 -3.22 1.27
N ARG A 12 -4.48 -4.14 2.24
CA ARG A 12 -3.72 -5.39 2.08
C ARG A 12 -4.30 -6.28 0.99
N GLU A 13 -5.61 -6.51 1.01
CA GLU A 13 -6.31 -7.32 -0.01
C GLU A 13 -6.05 -6.77 -1.43
N LEU A 14 -6.10 -5.45 -1.61
CA LEU A 14 -5.82 -4.81 -2.91
C LEU A 14 -4.36 -4.96 -3.33
N LYS A 15 -3.41 -4.75 -2.43
CA LYS A 15 -1.97 -4.93 -2.73
C LYS A 15 -1.64 -6.37 -3.13
N ASP A 16 -2.20 -7.34 -2.40
CA ASP A 16 -1.99 -8.76 -2.68
C ASP A 16 -2.58 -9.12 -4.05
N TRP A 17 -3.81 -8.66 -4.33
CA TRP A 17 -4.45 -8.85 -5.62
C TRP A 17 -3.65 -8.21 -6.78
N GLN A 18 -3.20 -6.95 -6.63
CA GLN A 18 -2.40 -6.26 -7.64
C GLN A 18 -1.08 -6.98 -7.90
N SER A 19 -0.44 -7.50 -6.86
CA SER A 19 0.81 -8.26 -6.97
C SER A 19 0.63 -9.53 -7.79
N VAL A 20 -0.48 -10.26 -7.57
CA VAL A 20 -0.83 -11.45 -8.36
C VAL A 20 -1.18 -11.07 -9.80
N ALA A 21 -1.94 -10.01 -10.00
CA ALA A 21 -2.33 -9.52 -11.33
C ALA A 21 -1.10 -9.12 -12.18
N TRP A 22 -0.12 -8.44 -11.59
CA TRP A 22 1.13 -8.10 -12.26
C TRP A 22 1.92 -9.34 -12.70
N ARG A 23 2.00 -10.36 -11.85
CA ARG A 23 2.62 -11.64 -12.21
C ARG A 23 1.88 -12.33 -13.35
N ARG A 24 0.55 -12.31 -13.33
CA ARG A 24 -0.28 -12.91 -14.39
C ARG A 24 -0.12 -12.20 -15.73
N ILE A 25 0.04 -10.88 -15.74
CA ILE A 25 0.37 -10.16 -16.98
C ILE A 25 1.73 -10.59 -17.53
N ALA A 26 2.73 -10.86 -16.69
CA ALA A 26 4.03 -11.29 -17.16
C ALA A 26 4.02 -12.71 -17.77
N ASP A 27 2.96 -13.49 -17.56
CA ASP A 27 2.80 -14.82 -18.13
C ASP A 27 2.71 -14.75 -19.68
N PRO A 28 3.54 -15.50 -20.42
CA PRO A 28 3.45 -15.57 -21.88
C PRO A 28 2.26 -16.39 -22.38
N LEU A 29 1.63 -17.22 -21.54
CA LEU A 29 0.53 -18.12 -21.92
C LEU A 29 -0.84 -17.42 -21.93
N ILE A 30 -0.96 -16.21 -21.34
CA ILE A 30 -2.22 -15.48 -21.36
C ILE A 30 -2.48 -14.84 -22.73
N THR A 31 -3.74 -14.83 -23.12
CA THR A 31 -4.18 -14.20 -24.36
C THR A 31 -4.09 -12.68 -24.27
N THR A 32 -4.08 -12.02 -25.43
CA THR A 32 -4.11 -10.55 -25.51
C THR A 32 -5.36 -9.95 -24.86
N ILE A 33 -6.50 -10.66 -24.92
CA ILE A 33 -7.78 -10.24 -24.33
C ILE A 33 -7.68 -10.28 -22.80
N GLU A 34 -7.28 -11.42 -22.23
CA GLU A 34 -7.06 -11.55 -20.78
C GLU A 34 -6.06 -10.52 -20.27
N ARG A 35 -4.98 -10.28 -21.01
CA ARG A 35 -4.00 -9.24 -20.67
C ARG A 35 -4.63 -7.84 -20.60
N ARG A 36 -5.56 -7.53 -21.51
CA ARG A 36 -6.28 -6.26 -21.52
C ARG A 36 -7.23 -6.15 -20.32
N GLU A 37 -7.95 -7.23 -20.01
CA GLU A 37 -8.84 -7.29 -18.85
C GLU A 37 -8.09 -7.15 -17.53
N ILE A 38 -6.95 -7.84 -17.35
CA ILE A 38 -6.13 -7.70 -16.15
C ILE A 38 -5.61 -6.26 -16.00
N ARG A 39 -5.18 -5.62 -17.10
CA ARG A 39 -4.79 -4.20 -17.07
C ARG A 39 -5.96 -3.28 -16.70
N TYR A 40 -7.16 -3.57 -17.18
CA TYR A 40 -8.36 -2.81 -16.85
C TYR A 40 -8.64 -2.86 -15.35
N HIS A 41 -8.67 -4.07 -14.77
CA HIS A 41 -8.88 -4.25 -13.33
C HIS A 41 -7.73 -3.68 -12.50
N LEU A 42 -6.48 -3.76 -12.97
CA LEU A 42 -5.35 -3.12 -12.30
C LEU A 42 -5.57 -1.60 -12.17
N LYS A 43 -6.01 -0.94 -13.25
CA LYS A 43 -6.31 0.49 -13.22
C LYS A 43 -7.44 0.84 -12.26
N GLU A 44 -8.50 0.04 -12.24
CA GLU A 44 -9.62 0.21 -11.31
C GLU A 44 -9.17 0.05 -9.84
N SER A 45 -8.44 -1.03 -9.54
CA SER A 45 -7.91 -1.30 -8.21
C SER A 45 -6.91 -0.24 -7.72
N ASP A 46 -6.14 0.39 -8.61
CA ASP A 46 -5.22 1.49 -8.26
C ASP A 46 -6.00 2.71 -7.76
N GLY A 47 -7.11 3.03 -8.42
CA GLY A 47 -8.02 4.08 -7.97
C GLY A 47 -8.59 3.81 -6.57
N GLU A 48 -9.03 2.58 -6.32
CA GLU A 48 -9.53 2.16 -5.01
C GLU A 48 -8.44 2.20 -3.94
N LEU A 49 -7.25 1.69 -4.24
CA LEU A 49 -6.12 1.68 -3.32
C LEU A 49 -5.73 3.11 -2.92
N ARG A 50 -5.66 4.04 -3.88
CA ARG A 50 -5.41 5.47 -3.60
C ARG A 50 -6.46 6.07 -2.69
N ARG A 51 -7.74 5.75 -2.92
CA ARG A 51 -8.84 6.23 -2.08
C ARG A 51 -8.72 5.73 -0.64
N TYR A 52 -8.45 4.44 -0.43
CA TYR A 52 -8.30 3.90 0.92
C TYR A 52 -7.04 4.41 1.62
N LEU A 53 -5.94 4.61 0.89
CA LEU A 53 -4.72 5.23 1.44
C LEU A 53 -4.97 6.68 1.86
N ALA A 54 -5.73 7.45 1.07
CA ALA A 54 -6.12 8.81 1.43
C ALA A 54 -6.96 8.84 2.72
N MET A 55 -7.99 7.98 2.81
CA MET A 55 -8.82 7.84 4.01
C MET A 55 -7.99 7.46 5.25
N MET A 56 -7.03 6.54 5.09
CA MET A 56 -6.12 6.16 6.19
C MET A 56 -5.21 7.33 6.60
N SER A 57 -4.64 8.04 5.63
CA SER A 57 -3.78 9.20 5.87
C SER A 57 -4.53 10.32 6.60
N GLU A 58 -5.77 10.61 6.22
CA GLU A 58 -6.62 11.59 6.91
C GLU A 58 -6.82 11.19 8.37
N ARG A 59 -7.16 9.92 8.63
CA ARG A 59 -7.37 9.42 10.01
C ARG A 59 -6.12 9.49 10.87
N LEU A 60 -4.96 9.17 10.30
CA LEU A 60 -3.68 9.28 11.03
C LEU A 60 -3.35 10.72 11.38
N ARG A 61 -3.64 11.68 10.49
CA ARG A 61 -3.42 13.13 10.73
C ARG A 61 -4.30 13.68 11.85
N PHE A 62 -5.52 13.16 12.01
CA PHE A 62 -6.46 13.61 13.03
C PHE A 62 -6.51 12.71 14.27
N ARG A 63 -5.60 11.73 14.38
CA ARG A 63 -5.46 10.95 15.62
C ARG A 63 -4.73 11.82 16.64
N PRO A 64 -5.34 12.15 17.80
CA PRO A 64 -4.60 12.80 18.87
C PRO A 64 -3.48 11.85 19.28
N GLY A 65 -2.23 12.27 19.05
CA GLY A 65 -1.07 11.50 19.46
C GLY A 65 -1.08 11.33 20.98
N PRO A 66 -0.59 10.21 21.52
CA PRO A 66 -0.14 10.22 22.91
C PRO A 66 0.92 11.33 23.06
N PRO A 67 0.99 12.04 24.21
CA PRO A 67 2.02 13.05 24.42
C PRO A 67 3.39 12.41 24.19
N GLU A 68 4.09 12.84 23.12
CA GLU A 68 5.45 12.41 22.82
C GLU A 68 6.40 12.95 23.89
N GLU A 69 7.03 12.06 24.66
CA GLU A 69 8.37 12.33 25.15
C GLU A 69 9.31 12.29 23.95
N VAL A 70 9.77 13.47 23.55
CA VAL A 70 10.77 13.68 22.50
C VAL A 70 12.09 13.06 22.98
N GLY A 71 12.34 11.81 22.62
CA GLY A 71 13.61 11.12 22.81
C GLY A 71 14.32 10.96 21.46
N ASP A 72 15.48 11.63 21.32
CA ASP A 72 16.37 11.68 20.15
C ASP A 72 16.74 10.31 19.56
N SER A 73 15.87 9.73 18.73
CA SER A 73 16.15 8.45 18.04
C SER A 73 16.98 8.62 16.76
N LEU A 74 17.16 9.86 16.28
CA LEU A 74 17.96 10.15 15.07
C LEU A 74 19.47 10.29 15.33
N ALA A 75 19.91 10.38 16.59
CA ALA A 75 21.33 10.54 16.93
C ALA A 75 22.15 9.22 16.81
N GLN A 76 21.51 8.07 16.61
CA GLN A 76 22.17 6.74 16.63
C GLN A 76 22.48 6.14 15.25
N LEU A 77 22.16 6.81 14.14
CA LEU A 77 22.50 6.30 12.81
C LEU A 77 23.94 6.67 12.42
N GLU A 78 24.92 5.93 12.94
CA GLU A 78 26.30 5.96 12.41
C GLU A 78 26.35 5.25 11.05
N PHE A 79 26.29 6.01 9.96
CA PHE A 79 26.62 5.51 8.63
C PHE A 79 28.15 5.38 8.50
N ARG A 80 28.70 4.18 8.69
CA ARG A 80 30.09 3.88 8.29
C ARG A 80 30.16 3.72 6.78
N LEU A 81 30.53 4.79 6.08
CA LEU A 81 31.02 4.72 4.71
C LEU A 81 32.42 4.11 4.75
N LEU A 82 32.55 2.84 4.36
CA LEU A 82 33.84 2.22 4.10
C LEU A 82 34.35 2.72 2.74
N GLY A 83 35.44 3.49 2.78
CA GLY A 83 36.28 3.82 1.64
C GLY A 83 37.66 3.17 1.80
#